data_AF-A0A7L4RAE1-F1
#
_entry.id   AF-A0A7L4RAE1-F1
#
_cell.length_a   1.000
_cell.length_b   1.000
_cell.length_c   1.000
_cell.angle_alpha   90.00
_cell.angle_beta   90.00
_cell.angle_gamma   90.00
#
_symmetry.space_group_name_H-M   'P 1'
#
loop_
_entity.id
_entity.type
_entity.pdbx_description
1 polymer ?
#
loop_
_entity_poly.entity_id
_entity_poly.type
_entity_poly.pdbx_seq_one_letter_code
_entity_poly.pdbx_strand_id
1 'polypeptide(L)' 'MKTKKTLSPIQKIVFDKYGALGLRIYDSCDGKSGPQIMKETGASESKLVEILDFLNEQGIIKLEQSGISGSS' A
#
# COMPACT_ATOMS: atom_id res chain seq x y z
N MET A 1 21.77 -5.92 13.71
CA MET A 1 22.16 -4.62 13.15
C MET A 1 20.92 -3.97 12.53
N LYS A 2 20.42 -2.84 13.05
CA LYS A 2 19.33 -2.08 12.39
C LYS A 2 19.99 -1.01 11.51
N THR A 3 20.22 -1.34 10.25
CA THR A 3 20.75 -0.43 9.23
C THR A 3 19.89 0.83 9.17
N LYS A 4 20.51 2.02 9.13
CA LYS A 4 19.84 3.29 8.81
C LYS A 4 19.17 3.14 7.44
N LYS A 5 17.90 2.71 7.41
CA LYS A 5 17.13 2.58 6.17
C LYS A 5 16.77 3.99 5.72
N THR A 6 17.57 4.54 4.82
CA THR A 6 17.19 5.73 4.07
C THR A 6 15.98 5.35 3.22
N LEU A 7 14.83 5.96 3.49
CA LEU A 7 13.60 5.68 2.74
C LEU A 7 13.78 6.11 1.28
N SER A 8 13.33 5.26 0.36
CA SER A 8 13.23 5.59 -1.06
C SER A 8 12.27 6.77 -1.26
N PRO A 9 12.36 7.54 -2.37
CA PRO A 9 11.46 8.69 -2.59
C PRO A 9 9.98 8.32 -2.50
N ILE A 10 9.59 7.16 -3.05
CA ILE A 10 8.24 6.60 -2.93
C ILE A 10 7.87 6.34 -1.46
N GLN A 11 8.75 5.67 -0.72
CA GLN A 11 8.55 5.39 0.70
C GLN A 11 8.40 6.67 1.52
N LYS A 12 9.17 7.72 1.21
CA LYS A 12 9.04 9.03 1.88
C LYS A 12 7.65 9.61 1.66
N ILE A 13 7.12 9.57 0.44
CA ILE A 13 5.78 10.07 0.12
C ILE A 13 4.70 9.32 0.92
N VAL A 14 4.79 7.99 0.94
CA VAL A 14 3.84 7.15 1.67
C VAL A 14 3.93 7.38 3.19
N PHE A 15 5.15 7.50 3.71
CA PHE A 15 5.40 7.79 5.13
C PHE A 15 4.93 9.19 5.52
N ASP A 16 5.07 10.17 4.65
CA ASP A 16 4.64 11.54 4.93
C ASP A 16 3.10 11.63 5.05
N LYS A 17 2.36 10.91 4.18
CA LYS A 17 0.88 10.83 4.25
C LYS A 17 0.35 9.94 5.37
N TYR A 18 0.89 8.73 5.50
CA TYR A 18 0.30 7.65 6.31
C TYR A 18 1.20 7.18 7.45
N GLY A 19 2.39 7.75 7.58
CA GLY A 19 3.37 7.37 8.59
C GLY A 19 3.90 5.95 8.40
N ALA A 20 4.28 5.33 9.52
CA ALA A 20 4.81 3.98 9.55
C ALA A 20 3.80 2.93 9.04
N LEU A 21 2.49 3.20 9.15
CA LEU A 21 1.44 2.29 8.69
C LEU A 21 1.46 2.12 7.18
N GLY A 22 1.55 3.23 6.43
CA GLY A 22 1.61 3.18 4.97
C GLY A 22 2.83 2.44 4.45
N LEU A 23 4.00 2.64 5.09
CA LEU A 23 5.20 1.89 4.75
C LEU A 23 5.03 0.39 4.93
N ARG A 24 4.37 -0.03 6.02
CA ARG A 24 4.10 -1.45 6.28
C ARG A 24 3.18 -2.06 5.23
N ILE A 25 2.14 -1.32 4.83
CA ILE A 25 1.22 -1.77 3.78
C ILE A 25 1.95 -1.85 2.43
N TYR A 26 2.72 -0.83 2.07
CA TYR A 26 3.53 -0.82 0.85
C TYR A 26 4.50 -2.00 0.79
N ASP A 27 5.24 -2.26 1.88
CA ASP A 27 6.17 -3.41 2.00
C ASP A 27 5.45 -4.76 1.95
N SER A 28 4.20 -4.81 2.43
CA SER A 28 3.39 -6.03 2.43
C SER A 28 2.62 -6.25 1.13
N CYS A 29 2.40 -5.21 0.33
CA CYS A 29 1.60 -5.27 -0.90
C CYS A 29 2.25 -6.15 -1.99
N ASP A 30 3.57 -6.30 -1.94
CA ASP A 30 4.30 -7.19 -2.84
C ASP A 30 4.00 -8.66 -2.50
N GLY A 31 3.12 -9.27 -3.31
CA GLY A 31 2.78 -10.70 -3.21
C GLY A 31 1.77 -11.11 -2.13
N LYS A 32 1.16 -10.17 -1.40
CA LYS A 32 0.10 -10.49 -0.41
C LYS A 32 -1.25 -9.90 -0.78
N SER A 33 -2.31 -10.60 -0.38
CA SER A 33 -3.69 -10.10 -0.52
C SER A 33 -4.06 -9.12 0.57
N GLY A 34 -4.98 -8.19 0.27
CA GLY A 34 -5.53 -7.22 1.22
C GLY A 34 -5.81 -7.74 2.64
N PRO A 35 -6.58 -8.84 2.83
CA PRO A 35 -6.86 -9.35 4.17
C PRO A 35 -5.60 -9.81 4.94
N GLN A 36 -4.60 -10.32 4.23
CA GLN A 36 -3.33 -10.74 4.84
C GLN A 36 -2.54 -9.52 5.31
N ILE A 37 -2.48 -8.47 4.48
CA ILE A 37 -1.85 -7.19 4.82
C ILE A 37 -2.53 -6.58 6.05
N MET A 38 -3.86 -6.54 6.10
CA MET A 38 -4.59 -6.03 7.27
C MET A 38 -4.25 -6.80 8.54
N LYS A 39 -4.18 -8.14 8.45
CA LYS A 39 -3.86 -8.99 9.60
C LYS A 39 -2.44 -8.76 10.12
N GLU A 40 -1.46 -8.56 9.22
CA GLU A 40 -0.05 -8.33 9.62
C GLU A 40 0.19 -6.89 10.10
N THR A 41 -0.43 -5.92 9.44
CA THR A 41 -0.22 -4.49 9.73
C THR A 41 -1.12 -3.97 10.83
N GLY A 42 -2.28 -4.60 11.05
CA GLY A 42 -3.36 -4.11 11.90
C GLY A 42 -4.19 -2.99 11.25
N ALA A 43 -4.05 -2.76 9.95
CA ALA A 43 -4.82 -1.73 9.25
C ALA A 43 -6.29 -2.14 9.08
N SER A 44 -7.20 -1.17 9.24
CA SER A 44 -8.61 -1.34 8.86
C SER A 44 -8.79 -1.35 7.35
N GLU A 45 -9.88 -1.95 6.87
CA GLU A 45 -10.19 -2.05 5.44
C GLU A 45 -10.20 -0.69 4.76
N SER A 46 -10.86 0.30 5.35
CA SER A 46 -10.88 1.68 4.82
C SER A 46 -9.48 2.26 4.67
N LYS A 47 -8.57 2.00 5.63
CA LYS A 47 -7.19 2.48 5.54
C LYS A 47 -6.37 1.73 4.51
N LEU A 48 -6.57 0.42 4.40
CA LEU A 48 -5.91 -0.36 3.37
C LEU A 48 -6.32 0.14 1.98
N VAL A 49 -7.61 0.26 1.72
CA VAL A 49 -8.14 0.75 0.42
C VAL A 49 -7.61 2.14 0.12
N GLU A 50 -7.68 3.07 1.08
CA GLU A 50 -7.17 4.44 0.91
C GLU A 50 -5.67 4.48 0.53
N ILE A 51 -4.86 3.59 1.12
CA ILE A 51 -3.43 3.51 0.84
C ILE A 51 -3.16 2.82 -0.49
N LEU A 52 -3.83 1.71 -0.79
CA LEU A 52 -3.70 1.00 -2.06
C LEU A 52 -4.14 1.89 -3.24
N ASP A 53 -5.24 2.61 -3.09
CA ASP A 53 -5.74 3.57 -4.08
C ASP A 53 -4.71 4.67 -4.34
N PHE A 54 -4.16 5.28 -3.29
CA PHE A 54 -3.08 6.25 -3.41
C PHE A 54 -1.85 5.67 -4.11
N LEU A 55 -1.43 4.46 -3.76
CA LEU A 55 -0.28 3.82 -4.39
C LEU A 55 -0.55 3.53 -5.88
N ASN A 56 -1.78 3.16 -6.23
CA ASN A 56 -2.20 2.90 -7.61
C ASN A 56 -2.28 4.19 -8.44
N GLU A 57 -2.86 5.26 -7.89
CA GLU A 57 -2.91 6.61 -8.48
C GLU A 57 -1.52 7.16 -8.81
N GLN A 58 -0.54 6.89 -7.93
CA GLN A 58 0.86 7.27 -8.15
C GLN A 58 1.60 6.35 -9.14
N GLY A 59 0.96 5.28 -9.62
CA GLY A 59 1.58 4.26 -10.48
C GLY A 59 2.63 3.41 -9.77
N ILE A 60 2.60 3.34 -8.43
CA ILE A 60 3.55 2.58 -7.61
C ILE A 60 3.18 1.10 -7.58
N ILE A 61 1.90 0.80 -7.36
CA ILE A 61 1.34 -0.55 -7.49
C ILE A 61 0.44 -0.60 -8.71
N LYS A 62 0.22 -1.81 -9.22
CA LYS A 62 -0.72 -2.05 -10.30
C LYS A 62 -1.82 -2.93 -9.75
N LEU A 63 -2.93 -2.31 -9.36
CA LEU A 63 -4.13 -3.07 -9.05
C LEU A 63 -4.64 -3.62 -10.38
N GLU A 64 -4.39 -4.90 -10.64
CA GLU A 64 -5.02 -5.61 -11.76
C GLU A 64 -6.53 -5.49 -11.55
N GLN A 65 -7.12 -4.56 -12.29
CA GLN A 65 -8.56 -4.37 -12.36
C GLN A 65 -9.11 -5.56 -13.16
N SER A 66 -9.10 -6.73 -12.54
CA SER A 66 -9.71 -7.92 -13.10
C SER A 66 -11.23 -7.74 -13.08
N GLY A 67 -11.74 -6.99 -14.06
CA GLY A 67 -13.08 -7.19 -14.59
C GLY A 67 -14.22 -6.36 -14.02
N ILE A 68 -14.03 -5.09 -13.64
CA ILE A 68 -15.16 -4.15 -13.77
C ILE A 68 -15.12 -3.60 -15.20
N SER A 69 -15.43 -4.50 -16.13
CA SER A 69 -15.91 -4.09 -17.45
C SER A 69 -17.11 -3.18 -17.19
N GLY A 70 -17.02 -1.93 -17.64
CA GLY A 70 -18.13 -1.01 -17.54
C GLY A 70 -19.39 -1.68 -18.07
N SER A 71 -20.40 -1.83 -17.20
CA SER A 71 -21.77 -1.89 -17.68
C SER A 71 -22.11 -0.49 -18.16
N SER A 72 -21.87 -0.28 -19.45
CA SER A 72 -22.48 0.77 -20.24
C SER A 72 -23.99 0.59 -20.32
#